data_AF-A0A7S1VRY1-F1
#
_entry.id   AF-A0A7S1VRY1-F1
#
_cell.length_a   1.000
_cell.length_b   1.000
_cell.length_c   1.000
_cell.angle_alpha   90.00
_cell.angle_beta   90.00
_cell.angle_gamma   90.00
#
_symmetry.space_group_name_H-M   'P 1'
#
loop_
_entity.id
_entity.type
_entity.pdbx_description
1 polymer ?
#
loop_
_entity_poly.entity_id
_entity_poly.type
_entity_poly.pdbx_seq_one_letter_code
_entity_poly.pdbx_strand_id
1 'polypeptide(L)'
;FGFQPTPMTAQVKADLHMIRNRNYLNPRRFYKSSDIKKDTTMVQVGTVVEGAAEYYSSRLTRKERRQNLTEELMADSDTTSYTKRKYNALSQEKQEQAEKRNRGKRKKQLGQNKRARRVGY
;
A
#
# COMPACT_ATOMS: atom_id res chain seq x y z
N PHE A 1 -16.66 12.30 -27.39
CA PHE A 1 -17.11 11.17 -26.54
C PHE A 1 -17.63 11.75 -25.23
N GLY A 2 -18.94 11.71 -24.98
CA GLY A 2 -19.59 12.34 -23.82
C GLY A 2 -19.41 11.55 -22.53
N PHE A 3 -18.16 11.41 -22.08
CA PHE A 3 -17.83 10.66 -20.87
C PHE A 3 -18.43 11.31 -19.62
N GLN A 4 -19.20 10.54 -18.88
CA GLN A 4 -19.74 10.97 -17.59
C GLN A 4 -18.75 10.62 -16.46
N PRO A 5 -18.59 11.48 -15.46
CA PRO A 5 -17.77 11.19 -14.29
C PRO A 5 -18.40 10.06 -13.48
N THR A 6 -17.60 9.02 -13.17
CA THR A 6 -18.03 7.96 -12.26
C THR A 6 -18.11 8.50 -10.84
N PRO A 7 -19.18 8.22 -10.07
CA PRO A 7 -19.26 8.64 -8.67
C PRO A 7 -18.09 8.05 -7.88
N MET A 8 -17.45 8.89 -7.05
CA MET A 8 -16.26 8.51 -6.30
C MET A 8 -16.64 7.70 -5.04
N THR A 9 -17.04 6.45 -5.25
CA THR A 9 -17.37 5.48 -4.19
C THR A 9 -16.11 5.05 -3.42
N ALA A 10 -16.29 4.43 -2.25
CA ALA A 10 -15.17 3.92 -1.46
C ALA A 10 -14.31 2.89 -2.23
N GLN A 11 -14.95 2.04 -3.03
CA GLN A 11 -14.29 1.03 -3.87
C GLN A 11 -13.41 1.67 -4.94
N VAL A 12 -13.96 2.64 -5.68
CA VAL A 12 -13.19 3.36 -6.72
C VAL A 12 -12.01 4.10 -6.12
N LYS A 13 -12.17 4.71 -4.92
CA LYS A 13 -11.05 5.33 -4.20
C LYS A 13 -9.97 4.29 -3.85
N ALA A 14 -10.36 3.13 -3.34
CA ALA A 14 -9.42 2.07 -2.97
C ALA A 14 -8.62 1.57 -4.20
N ASP A 15 -9.31 1.34 -5.32
CA ASP A 15 -8.68 0.95 -6.58
C ASP A 15 -7.71 2.04 -7.10
N LEU A 16 -8.10 3.31 -7.05
CA LEU A 16 -7.22 4.43 -7.43
C LEU A 16 -5.99 4.54 -6.53
N HIS A 17 -6.16 4.35 -5.21
CA HIS A 17 -5.04 4.30 -4.27
C HIS A 17 -4.10 3.15 -4.60
N MET A 18 -4.63 2.01 -5.01
CA MET A 18 -3.84 0.85 -5.37
C MET A 18 -3.05 1.07 -6.66
N ILE A 19 -3.68 1.64 -7.70
CA ILE A 19 -3.01 2.00 -8.96
C ILE A 19 -1.87 2.99 -8.70
N ARG A 20 -2.10 4.00 -7.85
CA ARG A 20 -1.06 4.96 -7.46
C ARG A 20 0.13 4.29 -6.78
N ASN A 21 -0.12 3.30 -5.93
CA ASN A 21 0.91 2.59 -5.17
C ASN A 21 1.43 1.31 -5.84
N ARG A 22 1.13 1.08 -7.13
CA ARG A 22 1.48 -0.14 -7.86
C ARG A 22 2.97 -0.52 -7.81
N ASN A 23 3.86 0.47 -7.65
CA ASN A 23 5.31 0.26 -7.52
C ASN A 23 5.72 -0.53 -6.27
N TYR A 24 4.86 -0.60 -5.26
CA TYR A 24 5.16 -1.29 -4.00
C TYR A 24 4.54 -2.69 -3.92
N LEU A 25 3.76 -3.10 -4.91
CA LEU A 25 3.03 -4.37 -4.89
C LEU A 25 3.91 -5.56 -5.31
N ASN A 26 4.78 -5.35 -6.29
CA ASN A 26 5.65 -6.40 -6.83
C ASN A 26 7.10 -5.89 -6.92
N PRO A 27 8.07 -6.53 -6.25
CA PRO A 27 9.46 -6.09 -6.23
C PRO A 27 10.18 -6.21 -7.59
N ARG A 28 9.61 -6.96 -8.54
CA ARG A 28 10.19 -7.22 -9.87
C ARG A 28 9.63 -6.29 -10.95
N ARG A 29 8.60 -5.51 -10.65
CA ARG A 29 7.94 -4.63 -11.62
C ARG A 29 8.08 -3.18 -11.18
N PHE A 30 8.89 -2.43 -11.92
CA PHE A 30 9.06 -0.99 -11.74
C PHE A 30 8.23 -0.26 -12.79
N TYR A 31 7.27 0.55 -12.35
CA TYR A 31 6.51 1.42 -13.25
C TYR A 31 7.00 2.86 -13.14
N LYS A 32 6.76 3.62 -14.22
CA LYS A 32 6.87 5.08 -14.17
C LYS A 32 6.01 5.63 -13.04
N SER A 33 6.51 6.69 -12.39
CA SER A 33 5.80 7.43 -11.34
C SER A 33 4.37 7.75 -11.79
N SER A 34 3.41 7.56 -10.89
CA SER A 34 2.02 7.85 -11.18
C SER A 34 1.78 9.36 -11.14
N ASP A 35 1.31 9.94 -12.25
CA ASP A 35 0.86 11.33 -12.31
C ASP A 35 -0.60 11.49 -11.88
N ILE A 36 -1.22 10.42 -11.33
CA ILE A 36 -2.60 10.44 -10.82
C ILE A 36 -2.65 11.39 -9.62
N LYS A 37 -3.09 12.61 -9.89
CA LYS A 37 -3.35 13.60 -8.87
C LYS A 37 -4.65 13.26 -8.12
N LYS A 38 -4.74 13.74 -6.88
CA LYS A 38 -5.88 13.50 -5.96
C LYS A 38 -7.22 14.01 -6.54
N ASP A 39 -7.16 14.89 -7.52
CA ASP A 39 -8.23 15.64 -8.17
C ASP A 39 -8.49 15.17 -9.61
N THR A 40 -8.18 13.93 -9.97
CA THR A 40 -8.58 13.38 -11.27
C THR A 40 -10.11 13.40 -11.36
N THR A 41 -10.65 14.33 -12.16
CA THR A 41 -12.07 14.71 -12.17
C THR A 41 -12.98 13.70 -12.88
N MET A 42 -12.39 12.89 -13.78
CA MET A 42 -13.12 11.95 -14.61
C MET A 42 -12.38 10.62 -14.64
N VAL A 43 -12.98 9.60 -14.02
CA VAL A 43 -12.50 8.22 -14.04
C VAL A 43 -13.63 7.36 -14.59
N GLN A 44 -13.28 6.34 -15.38
CA GLN A 44 -14.20 5.31 -15.82
C GLN A 44 -13.63 3.94 -15.49
N VAL A 45 -14.49 3.05 -15.00
CA VAL A 45 -14.16 1.68 -14.68
C VAL A 45 -14.71 0.80 -15.80
N GLY A 46 -13.86 -0.06 -16.35
CA GLY A 46 -14.23 -1.00 -17.40
C GLY A 46 -13.53 -2.34 -17.19
N THR A 47 -14.12 -3.38 -17.76
CA THR A 47 -13.56 -4.74 -17.74
C THR A 47 -12.94 -5.04 -19.10
N VAL A 48 -11.78 -5.70 -19.10
CA VAL A 48 -11.12 -6.10 -20.34
C VAL A 48 -11.91 -7.25 -20.99
N VAL A 49 -12.27 -7.09 -22.26
CA VAL A 49 -12.85 -8.15 -23.08
C VAL A 49 -11.71 -8.85 -23.81
N GLU A 50 -11.46 -10.11 -23.45
CA GLU A 50 -10.38 -10.91 -24.02
C GLU A 50 -10.63 -11.20 -25.52
N GLY A 51 -9.55 -11.28 -26.30
CA GLY A 51 -9.63 -11.57 -27.73
C GLY A 51 -10.04 -13.02 -28.02
N ALA A 52 -10.68 -13.24 -29.16
CA ALA A 52 -11.18 -14.56 -29.56
C ALA A 52 -10.08 -15.61 -29.80
N ALA A 53 -8.81 -15.21 -29.95
CA ALA A 53 -7.68 -16.13 -30.19
C ALA A 53 -6.94 -16.54 -28.91
N GLU A 54 -7.22 -15.89 -27.76
CA GLU A 54 -6.44 -16.00 -26.53
C GLU A 54 -7.21 -16.81 -25.47
N TYR A 55 -7.17 -18.15 -25.56
CA TYR A 55 -7.98 -19.01 -24.68
C TYR A 55 -7.27 -19.47 -23.40
N TYR A 56 -5.96 -19.71 -23.44
CA TYR A 56 -5.26 -20.46 -22.38
C TYR A 56 -4.25 -19.65 -21.57
N SER A 57 -3.77 -18.50 -22.09
CA SER A 57 -2.65 -17.74 -21.54
C SER A 57 -3.08 -16.49 -20.77
N SER A 58 -3.99 -15.71 -21.34
CA SER A 58 -4.37 -14.38 -20.84
C SER A 58 -5.79 -14.30 -20.27
N ARG A 59 -6.55 -15.39 -20.40
CA ARG A 59 -7.95 -15.46 -19.98
C ARG A 59 -8.08 -15.89 -18.53
N LEU A 60 -8.80 -15.09 -17.73
CA LEU A 60 -9.15 -15.46 -16.37
C LEU A 60 -10.37 -16.37 -16.37
N THR A 61 -10.33 -17.42 -15.55
CA THR A 61 -11.51 -18.28 -15.33
C THR A 61 -12.60 -17.51 -14.59
N ARG A 62 -13.85 -18.01 -14.66
CA ARG A 62 -14.98 -17.38 -13.96
C ARG A 62 -14.77 -17.24 -12.44
N LYS A 63 -13.96 -18.10 -11.82
CA LYS A 63 -13.68 -18.08 -10.37
C LYS A 63 -12.64 -17.03 -9.99
N GLU A 64 -11.71 -16.74 -10.90
CA GLU A 64 -10.64 -15.76 -10.70
C GLU A 64 -11.12 -14.34 -10.95
N ARG A 65 -12.12 -14.15 -11.83
CA ARG A 65 -12.72 -12.84 -12.09
C ARG A 65 -13.41 -12.28 -10.84
N ARG A 66 -13.04 -11.05 -10.46
CA ARG A 66 -13.59 -10.30 -9.32
C ARG A 66 -14.32 -9.04 -9.78
N GLN A 67 -15.01 -8.38 -8.85
CA GLN A 67 -15.81 -7.19 -9.15
C GLN A 67 -14.95 -5.93 -9.27
N ASN A 68 -13.82 -5.88 -8.55
CA ASN A 68 -12.93 -4.74 -8.52
C ASN A 68 -11.46 -5.19 -8.52
N LEU A 69 -10.57 -4.23 -8.77
CA LEU A 69 -9.13 -4.49 -8.89
C LEU A 69 -8.55 -4.91 -7.53
N THR A 70 -9.01 -4.28 -6.44
CA THR A 70 -8.56 -4.57 -5.07
C THR A 70 -8.83 -6.01 -4.65
N GLU A 71 -10.00 -6.56 -4.92
CA GLU A 71 -10.34 -7.96 -4.65
C GLU A 71 -9.50 -8.93 -5.47
N GLU A 72 -9.23 -8.61 -6.73
CA GLU A 72 -8.37 -9.42 -7.58
C GLU A 72 -6.95 -9.50 -7.00
N LEU A 73 -6.41 -8.36 -6.55
CA LEU A 73 -5.10 -8.33 -5.92
C LEU A 73 -5.08 -9.08 -4.58
N MET A 74 -6.13 -8.95 -3.76
CA MET A 74 -6.23 -9.67 -2.48
C MET A 74 -6.38 -11.19 -2.66
N ALA A 75 -6.89 -11.64 -3.81
CA ALA A 75 -6.99 -13.05 -4.14
C ALA A 75 -5.64 -13.64 -4.61
N ASP A 76 -4.69 -12.81 -5.05
CA ASP A 76 -3.37 -13.25 -5.48
C ASP A 76 -2.47 -13.57 -4.27
N SER A 77 -1.95 -14.80 -4.24
CA SER A 77 -1.10 -15.30 -3.17
C SER A 77 0.27 -14.64 -3.14
N ASP A 78 0.82 -14.29 -4.30
CA ASP A 78 2.18 -13.79 -4.42
C ASP A 78 2.27 -12.37 -3.86
N THR A 79 1.33 -11.52 -4.25
CA THR A 79 1.22 -10.15 -3.73
C THR A 79 0.85 -10.15 -2.24
N THR A 80 -0.06 -11.03 -1.81
CA THR A 80 -0.44 -11.16 -0.39
C THR A 80 0.74 -11.58 0.48
N SER A 81 1.49 -12.61 0.07
CA SER A 81 2.63 -13.12 0.82
C SER A 81 3.77 -12.10 0.89
N TYR A 82 4.08 -11.43 -0.23
CA TYR A 82 5.08 -10.36 -0.30
C TYR A 82 4.73 -9.19 0.62
N THR A 83 3.48 -8.71 0.52
CA THR A 83 3.00 -7.56 1.28
C THR A 83 2.99 -7.87 2.78
N LYS A 84 2.50 -9.05 3.18
CA LYS A 84 2.51 -9.50 4.58
C LYS A 84 3.93 -9.55 5.15
N ARG A 85 4.87 -10.15 4.42
CA ARG A 85 6.28 -10.24 4.83
C ARG A 85 6.90 -8.86 5.02
N LYS A 86 6.71 -7.96 4.05
CA LYS A 86 7.26 -6.59 4.10
C LYS A 86 6.61 -5.76 5.20
N TYR A 87 5.30 -5.87 5.38
CA TYR A 87 4.59 -5.19 6.45
C TYR A 87 5.13 -5.60 7.83
N ASN A 88 5.32 -6.90 8.08
CA ASN A 88 5.85 -7.39 9.34
C ASN A 88 7.27 -6.88 9.61
N ALA A 89 8.16 -6.95 8.61
CA ALA A 89 9.52 -6.44 8.72
C ALA A 89 9.55 -4.93 9.06
N LEU A 90 8.76 -4.12 8.35
CA LEU A 90 8.66 -2.68 8.60
C LEU A 90 8.05 -2.37 9.98
N SER A 91 7.09 -3.19 10.41
CA SER A 91 6.44 -3.00 11.72
C SER A 91 7.41 -3.29 12.86
N GLN A 92 8.20 -4.37 12.76
CA GLN A 92 9.26 -4.70 13.71
C GLN A 92 10.34 -3.62 13.74
N GLU A 93 10.82 -3.17 12.58
CA GLU A 93 11.83 -2.11 12.48
C GLU A 93 11.34 -0.81 13.16
N LYS A 94 10.10 -0.40 12.89
CA LYS A 94 9.50 0.78 13.53
C LYS A 94 9.37 0.62 15.04
N GLN A 95 9.00 -0.56 15.52
CA GLN A 95 8.92 -0.86 16.96
C GLN A 95 10.29 -0.76 17.62
N GLU A 96 11.32 -1.38 17.04
CA GLU A 96 12.69 -1.30 17.55
C GLU A 96 13.21 0.14 17.58
N GLN A 97 12.96 0.92 16.52
CA GLN A 97 13.34 2.32 16.47
C GLN A 97 12.64 3.13 17.57
N ALA A 98 11.35 2.88 17.81
CA ALA A 98 10.60 3.52 18.88
C ALA A 98 11.15 3.16 20.26
N GLU A 99 11.50 1.89 20.49
CA GLU A 99 12.13 1.45 21.73
C GLU A 99 13.50 2.09 21.97
N LYS A 100 14.37 2.09 20.95
CA LYS A 100 15.70 2.73 21.03
C LYS A 100 15.56 4.21 21.39
N ARG A 101 14.61 4.91 20.76
CA ARG A 101 14.30 6.32 21.06
C ARG A 101 13.83 6.49 22.50
N ASN A 102 12.95 5.63 23.00
CA ASN A 102 12.43 5.70 24.37
C ASN A 102 13.52 5.40 25.41
N ARG A 103 14.39 4.40 25.15
CA ARG A 103 15.56 4.10 25.99
C ARG A 103 16.52 5.29 26.06
N GLY A 104 16.77 5.96 24.93
CA GLY A 104 17.57 7.18 24.87
C GLY A 104 16.99 8.32 25.72
N LYS A 105 15.67 8.56 25.63
CA LYS A 105 14.97 9.56 26.46
C LYS A 105 15.09 9.24 27.95
N ARG A 106 14.86 7.99 28.36
CA ARG A 106 14.99 7.54 29.76
C ARG A 106 16.42 7.76 30.29
N LYS A 107 17.45 7.42 29.50
CA LYS A 107 18.86 7.65 29.89
C LYS A 107 19.16 9.14 30.09
N LYS A 108 18.66 10.03 29.21
CA LYS A 108 18.83 11.49 29.36
C LYS A 108 18.15 12.01 30.63
N GLN A 109 16.92 11.59 30.91
CA GLN A 109 16.19 11.95 32.14
C GLN A 109 16.92 11.48 33.41
N LEU A 110 17.40 10.23 33.43
CA LEU A 110 18.20 9.69 34.54
C LEU A 110 19.49 10.49 34.76
N GLY A 111 20.18 10.90 33.67
CA GLY A 111 21.37 11.74 33.75
C GLY A 111 21.10 13.13 34.30
N GLN A 112 20.00 13.76 33.88
CA GLN A 112 19.57 15.08 34.40
C GLN A 112 19.22 15.00 35.90
N ASN A 113 18.46 13.99 36.32
CA ASN A 113 18.13 13.80 37.74
C ASN A 113 19.36 13.56 38.61
N LYS A 114 20.36 12.80 38.12
CA LYS A 114 21.63 12.58 38.82
C LYS A 114 22.49 13.85 38.92
N ARG A 115 22.42 14.76 37.95
CA ARG A 115 23.12 16.05 37.99
C ARG A 115 22.42 17.02 38.94
N ALA A 116 21.09 17.12 38.89
CA ALA A 116 20.31 17.94 39.81
C ALA A 116 20.55 17.56 41.29
N ARG A 117 20.61 16.25 41.59
CA ARG A 117 20.95 15.73 42.94
C ARG A 117 22.38 16.04 43.41
N ARG A 118 23.31 16.35 42.50
CA ARG A 118 24.71 16.67 42.83
C ARG A 118 24.98 18.16 43.01
N VAL A 119 24.06 19.03 42.58
CA VAL A 119 24.22 20.50 42.57
C VAL A 119 23.28 21.17 43.59
N GLY A 120 22.36 20.43 44.20
CA GLY A 120 21.57 20.91 45.33
C GLY A 120 22.35 20.84 46.64
N TYR A 121 22.33 21.95 47.40
CA TYR A 121 22.65 22.04 48.83
C TYR A 121 21.95 20.97 49.66
#